data_AF-A0A376NXP7-F1
#
_entry.id   AF-A0A376NXP7-F1
#
_cell.length_a   1.000
_cell.length_b   1.000
_cell.length_c   1.000
_cell.angle_alpha   90.00
_cell.angle_beta   90.00
_cell.angle_gamma   90.00
#
_symmetry.space_group_name_H-M   'P 1'
#
loop_
_entity.id
_entity.type
_entity.pdbx_description
1 polymer ?
#
loop_
_entity_poly.entity_id
_entity_poly.type
_entity_poly.pdbx_seq_one_letter_code
_entity_poly.pdbx_strand_id
1 'polypeptide(L)'
;MDASKQGYQHFFALLGAASAVTTGHPEARKLLDYTIEIIEKYFWSEEEQMCLESWDEAFSKTEEYRGGNANMHAVEAFLIVYDVTHDKKWLDRAIRVASVIIHDVARNNHYRVNEHFDTQWNPLPDYNKDNPAHRFRAFGGTPGHWIEWGRLMLHIHAALEARCEQPPAWLLEDAKGLFNATVRDAWAPDGADGIVYTVDWEGKPVVRERVRWPIVEAMGTAYALYTVTGDRQYETWYQHGGSTALST
;
A
#
# COMPACT_ATOMS: atom_id res chain seq x y z
N MET A 1 -16.32 -20.67 8.92
CA MET A 1 -15.52 -19.98 7.89
C MET A 1 -16.27 -18.75 7.51
N ASP A 2 -15.59 -17.61 7.42
CA ASP A 2 -16.18 -16.39 6.86
C ASP A 2 -16.29 -16.55 5.34
N ALA A 3 -17.50 -16.42 4.80
CA ALA A 3 -17.80 -16.60 3.37
C ALA A 3 -17.85 -15.28 2.59
N SER A 4 -17.59 -14.16 3.27
CA SER A 4 -17.50 -12.84 2.65
C SER A 4 -16.38 -12.77 1.61
N LYS A 5 -16.52 -11.86 0.65
CA LYS A 5 -15.58 -11.65 -0.45
C LYS A 5 -14.76 -10.41 -0.18
N GLN A 6 -13.58 -10.62 0.38
CA GLN A 6 -12.68 -9.56 0.87
C GLN A 6 -11.78 -9.06 -0.26
N GLY A 7 -11.89 -7.79 -0.64
CA GLY A 7 -11.11 -7.16 -1.70
C GLY A 7 -9.61 -7.26 -1.47
N TYR A 8 -9.16 -6.97 -0.24
CA TYR A 8 -7.77 -7.18 0.19
C TYR A 8 -7.25 -8.57 -0.22
N GLN A 9 -8.00 -9.64 0.09
CA GLN A 9 -7.59 -11.01 -0.23
C GLN A 9 -7.64 -11.30 -1.75
N HIS A 10 -8.61 -10.73 -2.46
CA HIS A 10 -8.71 -10.86 -3.91
C HIS A 10 -7.57 -10.15 -4.65
N PHE A 11 -7.05 -9.02 -4.14
CA PHE A 11 -5.85 -8.38 -4.70
C PHE A 11 -4.60 -9.22 -4.47
N PHE A 12 -4.47 -9.91 -3.33
CA PHE A 12 -3.41 -10.92 -3.15
C PHE A 12 -3.57 -12.12 -4.08
N ALA A 13 -4.79 -12.56 -4.37
CA ALA A 13 -5.03 -13.59 -5.38
C ALA A 13 -4.59 -13.13 -6.79
N LEU A 14 -4.85 -11.86 -7.14
CA LEU A 14 -4.39 -11.26 -8.38
C LEU A 14 -2.86 -11.19 -8.45
N LEU A 15 -2.20 -10.74 -7.38
CA LEU A 15 -0.74 -10.72 -7.26
C LEU A 15 -0.15 -12.11 -7.42
N GLY A 16 -0.71 -13.11 -6.74
CA GLY A 16 -0.25 -14.50 -6.81
C GLY A 16 -0.40 -15.09 -8.22
N ALA A 17 -1.54 -14.87 -8.88
CA ALA A 17 -1.77 -15.33 -10.24
C ALA A 17 -0.83 -14.65 -11.25
N ALA A 18 -0.65 -13.33 -11.16
CA ALA A 18 0.27 -12.58 -12.02
C ALA A 18 1.72 -13.01 -11.83
N SER A 19 2.15 -13.21 -10.58
CA SER A 19 3.48 -13.72 -10.26
C SER A 19 3.69 -15.13 -10.80
N ALA A 20 2.69 -16.02 -10.67
CA ALA A 20 2.77 -17.40 -11.16
C ALA A 20 2.97 -17.48 -12.68
N VAL A 21 2.44 -16.52 -13.45
CA VAL A 21 2.66 -16.46 -14.90
C VAL A 21 4.14 -16.38 -15.25
N THR A 22 4.96 -15.69 -14.45
CA THR A 22 6.40 -15.54 -14.71
C THR A 22 7.17 -16.86 -14.63
N THR A 23 6.59 -17.88 -13.97
CA THR A 23 7.18 -19.23 -13.88
C THR A 23 7.00 -20.05 -15.16
N GLY A 24 6.12 -19.63 -16.08
CA GLY A 24 5.75 -20.40 -17.26
C GLY A 24 4.84 -21.59 -16.99
N HIS A 25 4.26 -21.71 -15.78
CA HIS A 25 3.30 -22.78 -15.47
C HIS A 25 2.08 -22.73 -16.42
N PRO A 26 1.68 -23.85 -17.06
CA PRO A 26 0.71 -23.85 -18.15
C PRO A 26 -0.67 -23.29 -17.77
N GLU A 27 -1.10 -23.48 -16.52
CA GLU A 27 -2.41 -22.99 -16.04
C GLU A 27 -2.37 -21.57 -15.43
N ALA A 28 -1.19 -20.96 -15.26
CA ALA A 28 -1.08 -19.70 -14.52
C ALA A 28 -1.77 -18.54 -15.25
N ARG A 29 -1.67 -18.49 -16.60
CA ARG A 29 -2.34 -17.46 -17.40
C ARG A 29 -3.85 -17.54 -17.26
N LYS A 30 -4.41 -18.75 -17.34
CA LYS A 30 -5.85 -18.98 -17.18
C LYS A 30 -6.36 -18.53 -15.81
N LEU A 31 -5.58 -18.79 -14.75
CA LEU A 31 -5.91 -18.31 -13.40
C LEU A 31 -5.86 -16.78 -13.32
N LEU A 32 -4.85 -16.15 -13.93
CA LEU A 32 -4.76 -14.69 -13.97
C LEU A 32 -5.96 -14.08 -14.70
N ASP A 33 -6.31 -14.59 -15.88
CA ASP A 33 -7.43 -14.09 -16.67
C ASP A 33 -8.75 -14.18 -15.90
N TYR A 34 -9.02 -15.31 -15.23
CA TYR A 34 -10.18 -15.46 -14.36
C TYR A 34 -10.17 -14.48 -13.18
N THR A 35 -8.99 -14.25 -12.59
CA THR A 35 -8.87 -13.33 -11.45
C THR A 35 -9.09 -11.88 -11.90
N ILE A 36 -8.61 -11.50 -13.08
CA ILE A 36 -8.88 -10.20 -13.71
C ILE A 36 -10.40 -10.00 -13.89
N GLU A 37 -11.11 -10.99 -14.41
CA GLU A 37 -12.57 -10.91 -14.58
C GLU A 37 -13.29 -10.61 -13.26
N ILE A 38 -12.88 -11.26 -12.16
CA ILE A 38 -13.46 -11.03 -10.82
C ILE A 38 -13.13 -9.62 -10.32
N ILE A 39 -11.88 -9.18 -10.48
CA ILE A 39 -11.43 -7.86 -10.02
C ILE A 39 -12.17 -6.75 -10.78
N GLU A 40 -12.23 -6.82 -12.10
CA GLU A 40 -12.91 -5.79 -12.90
C GLU A 40 -14.43 -5.78 -12.69
N LYS A 41 -15.02 -6.93 -12.36
CA LYS A 41 -16.47 -7.01 -12.14
C LYS A 41 -16.91 -6.51 -10.77
N TYR A 42 -16.11 -6.73 -9.72
CA TYR A 42 -16.55 -6.53 -8.34
C TYR A 42 -15.66 -5.62 -7.49
N PHE A 43 -14.39 -5.46 -7.82
CA PHE A 43 -13.43 -4.79 -6.92
C PHE A 43 -12.80 -3.54 -7.52
N TRP A 44 -12.73 -3.39 -8.83
CA TRP A 44 -12.46 -2.11 -9.48
C TRP A 44 -13.78 -1.42 -9.84
N SER A 45 -14.01 -0.23 -9.28
CA SER A 45 -15.18 0.58 -9.63
C SER A 45 -14.83 1.54 -10.75
N GLU A 46 -15.42 1.36 -11.94
CA GLU A 46 -15.28 2.32 -13.04
C GLU A 46 -15.96 3.66 -12.73
N GLU A 47 -16.94 3.70 -11.83
CA GLU A 47 -17.58 4.95 -11.40
C GLU A 47 -16.68 5.74 -10.45
N GLU A 48 -16.13 5.07 -9.44
CA GLU A 48 -15.28 5.73 -8.43
C GLU A 48 -13.82 5.90 -8.90
N GLN A 49 -13.42 5.15 -9.93
CA GLN A 49 -12.02 5.02 -10.37
C GLN A 49 -11.08 4.64 -9.22
N MET A 50 -11.56 3.74 -8.35
CA MET A 50 -10.90 3.26 -7.13
C MET A 50 -11.36 1.83 -6.80
N CYS A 51 -10.69 1.17 -5.85
CA CYS A 51 -11.06 -0.18 -5.43
C CYS A 51 -12.10 -0.21 -4.32
N LEU A 52 -13.06 -1.13 -4.44
CA LEU A 52 -14.07 -1.46 -3.43
C LEU A 52 -13.49 -2.41 -2.38
N GLU A 53 -14.03 -2.33 -1.15
CA GLU A 53 -13.46 -3.05 0.00
C GLU A 53 -13.87 -4.52 0.07
N SER A 54 -15.17 -4.80 0.12
CA SER A 54 -15.68 -6.17 0.32
C SER A 54 -17.14 -6.32 -0.12
N TRP A 55 -17.56 -7.58 -0.23
CA TRP A 55 -18.94 -7.98 -0.55
C TRP A 55 -19.40 -9.14 0.33
N ASP A 56 -20.72 -9.33 0.42
CA ASP A 56 -21.29 -10.58 0.89
C ASP A 56 -20.96 -11.75 -0.05
N GLU A 57 -21.21 -12.98 0.41
CA GLU A 57 -20.89 -14.21 -0.34
C GLU A 57 -21.46 -14.20 -1.77
N ALA A 58 -22.68 -13.67 -1.92
CA ALA A 58 -23.42 -13.64 -3.17
C ALA A 58 -23.06 -12.48 -4.12
N PHE A 59 -22.12 -11.59 -3.74
CA PHE A 59 -21.83 -10.34 -4.45
C PHE A 59 -23.09 -9.48 -4.70
N SER A 60 -23.98 -9.43 -3.71
CA SER A 60 -25.25 -8.68 -3.77
C SER A 60 -25.17 -7.32 -3.09
N LYS A 61 -24.35 -7.18 -2.04
CA LYS A 61 -24.17 -5.93 -1.29
C LYS A 61 -22.68 -5.71 -1.01
N THR A 62 -22.17 -4.57 -1.46
CA THR A 62 -20.82 -4.11 -1.08
C THR A 62 -20.84 -3.41 0.28
N GLU A 63 -19.72 -3.44 0.98
CA GLU A 63 -19.53 -2.76 2.25
C GLU A 63 -19.63 -1.23 2.09
N GLU A 64 -20.28 -0.58 3.06
CA GLU A 64 -20.41 0.89 3.14
C GLU A 64 -19.13 1.51 3.75
N TYR A 65 -17.97 1.11 3.21
CA TYR A 65 -16.63 1.53 3.62
C TYR A 65 -15.68 1.47 2.42
N ARG A 66 -14.69 2.35 2.40
CA ARG A 66 -13.58 2.35 1.44
C ARG A 66 -12.26 2.33 2.19
N GLY A 67 -11.35 1.44 1.76
CA GLY A 67 -10.12 1.15 2.48
C GLY A 67 -8.85 1.49 1.71
N GLY A 68 -7.99 2.32 2.31
CA GLY A 68 -6.65 2.58 1.78
C GLY A 68 -5.77 1.32 1.75
N ASN A 69 -5.93 0.42 2.72
CA ASN A 69 -5.15 -0.82 2.82
C ASN A 69 -5.42 -1.79 1.64
N ALA A 70 -6.68 -2.08 1.32
CA ALA A 70 -7.02 -2.89 0.14
C ALA A 70 -6.54 -2.23 -1.17
N ASN A 71 -6.66 -0.91 -1.27
CA ASN A 71 -6.20 -0.13 -2.42
C ASN A 71 -4.67 -0.14 -2.57
N MET A 72 -3.91 -0.19 -1.47
CA MET A 72 -2.44 -0.35 -1.49
C MET A 72 -2.03 -1.66 -2.14
N HIS A 73 -2.62 -2.79 -1.72
CA HIS A 73 -2.32 -4.08 -2.32
C HIS A 73 -2.94 -4.26 -3.72
N ALA A 74 -3.97 -3.49 -4.07
CA ALA A 74 -4.41 -3.37 -5.45
C ALA A 74 -3.31 -2.75 -6.33
N VAL A 75 -2.66 -1.68 -5.88
CA VAL A 75 -1.53 -1.06 -6.58
C VAL A 75 -0.37 -2.05 -6.75
N GLU A 76 -0.01 -2.77 -5.69
CA GLU A 76 1.01 -3.83 -5.74
C GLU A 76 0.67 -4.89 -6.80
N ALA A 77 -0.56 -5.41 -6.80
CA ALA A 77 -0.99 -6.41 -7.76
C ALA A 77 -1.04 -5.85 -9.19
N PHE A 78 -1.56 -4.64 -9.39
CA PHE A 78 -1.69 -4.01 -10.70
C PHE A 78 -0.33 -3.78 -11.38
N LEU A 79 0.72 -3.46 -10.62
CA LEU A 79 2.08 -3.36 -11.15
C LEU A 79 2.55 -4.69 -11.77
N ILE A 80 2.34 -5.82 -11.08
CA ILE A 80 2.76 -7.13 -11.59
C ILE A 80 1.87 -7.59 -12.75
N VAL A 81 0.56 -7.31 -12.70
CA VAL A 81 -0.33 -7.57 -13.83
C VAL A 81 0.10 -6.77 -15.05
N TYR A 82 0.47 -5.50 -14.87
CA TYR A 82 1.02 -4.67 -15.93
C TYR A 82 2.30 -5.29 -16.52
N ASP A 83 3.23 -5.76 -15.69
CA ASP A 83 4.48 -6.36 -16.17
C ASP A 83 4.27 -7.61 -17.05
N VAL A 84 3.23 -8.40 -16.77
CA VAL A 84 2.95 -9.65 -17.52
C VAL A 84 1.88 -9.50 -18.61
N THR A 85 1.33 -8.31 -18.81
CA THR A 85 0.28 -8.04 -19.83
C THR A 85 0.60 -6.85 -20.73
N HIS A 86 1.33 -5.86 -20.21
CA HIS A 86 1.51 -4.52 -20.77
C HIS A 86 0.20 -3.78 -21.10
N ASP A 87 -0.93 -4.20 -20.54
CA ASP A 87 -2.19 -3.47 -20.67
C ASP A 87 -2.12 -2.21 -19.79
N LYS A 88 -2.10 -1.04 -20.45
CA LYS A 88 -1.87 0.26 -19.80
C LYS A 88 -2.84 0.53 -18.65
N LYS A 89 -4.07 0.02 -18.72
CA LYS A 89 -5.09 0.27 -17.69
C LYS A 89 -4.60 -0.10 -16.29
N TRP A 90 -3.76 -1.12 -16.13
CA TRP A 90 -3.29 -1.52 -14.80
C TRP A 90 -2.33 -0.51 -14.19
N LEU A 91 -1.41 0.03 -14.98
CA LEU A 91 -0.52 1.10 -14.52
C LEU A 91 -1.28 2.41 -14.32
N ASP A 92 -2.23 2.73 -15.20
CA ASP A 92 -3.08 3.93 -15.08
C ASP A 92 -3.94 3.87 -13.81
N ARG A 93 -4.52 2.71 -13.50
CA ARG A 93 -5.25 2.45 -12.24
C ARG A 93 -4.35 2.59 -11.02
N ALA A 94 -3.13 2.04 -11.08
CA ALA A 94 -2.17 2.15 -9.98
C ALA A 94 -1.79 3.62 -9.68
N ILE A 95 -1.52 4.41 -10.74
CA ILE A 95 -1.26 5.85 -10.65
C ILE A 95 -2.46 6.59 -10.05
N ARG A 96 -3.68 6.27 -10.53
CA ARG A 96 -4.91 6.88 -10.03
C ARG A 96 -5.09 6.64 -8.53
N VAL A 97 -4.96 5.40 -8.07
CA VAL A 97 -5.12 5.07 -6.65
C VAL A 97 -4.08 5.80 -5.80
N ALA A 98 -2.81 5.78 -6.20
CA ALA A 98 -1.74 6.49 -5.50
C ALA A 98 -1.98 8.01 -5.46
N SER A 99 -2.53 8.60 -6.53
CA SER A 99 -2.87 10.03 -6.56
C SER A 99 -3.92 10.39 -5.51
N VAL A 100 -4.97 9.58 -5.33
CA VAL A 100 -6.02 9.87 -4.36
C VAL A 100 -5.53 9.65 -2.93
N ILE A 101 -5.00 8.47 -2.62
CA ILE A 101 -4.65 8.10 -1.24
C ILE A 101 -3.45 8.90 -0.73
N ILE A 102 -2.43 9.09 -1.58
CA ILE A 102 -1.17 9.69 -1.17
C ILE A 102 -1.10 11.15 -1.56
N HIS A 103 -1.24 11.47 -2.84
CA HIS A 103 -0.98 12.83 -3.33
C HIS A 103 -2.04 13.82 -2.83
N ASP A 104 -3.31 13.43 -2.82
CA ASP A 104 -4.41 14.30 -2.42
C ASP A 104 -4.66 14.26 -0.89
N VAL A 105 -4.64 13.07 -0.28
CA VAL A 105 -4.98 12.93 1.15
C VAL A 105 -3.74 12.94 2.04
N ALA A 106 -2.84 11.95 1.92
CA ALA A 106 -1.72 11.82 2.86
C ALA A 106 -0.78 13.03 2.84
N ARG A 107 -0.43 13.55 1.65
CA ARG A 107 0.45 14.72 1.49
C ARG A 107 -0.08 15.94 2.24
N ASN A 108 -1.40 16.16 2.20
CA ASN A 108 -2.07 17.26 2.91
C ASN A 108 -2.29 16.97 4.42
N ASN A 109 -1.93 15.77 4.88
CA ASN A 109 -1.97 15.35 6.28
C ASN A 109 -0.57 15.01 6.81
N HIS A 110 0.45 15.78 6.42
CA HIS A 110 1.84 15.58 6.84
C HIS A 110 2.39 14.16 6.54
N TYR A 111 1.91 13.55 5.45
CA TYR A 111 2.16 12.17 5.02
C TYR A 111 1.67 11.07 5.98
N ARG A 112 0.76 11.39 6.90
CA ARG A 112 0.03 10.39 7.68
C ARG A 112 -1.10 9.83 6.83
N VAL A 113 -0.90 8.64 6.27
CA VAL A 113 -1.88 8.02 5.37
C VAL A 113 -3.16 7.72 6.13
N ASN A 114 -4.28 8.20 5.60
CA ASN A 114 -5.61 7.82 6.07
C ASN A 114 -6.05 6.54 5.35
N GLU A 115 -6.47 5.54 6.12
CA GLU A 115 -6.88 4.23 5.58
C GLU A 115 -8.40 4.05 5.52
N HIS A 116 -9.18 4.92 6.13
CA HIS A 116 -10.59 4.68 6.43
C HIS A 116 -11.44 5.77 5.81
N PHE A 117 -12.29 5.40 4.87
CA PHE A 117 -13.14 6.34 4.15
C PHE A 117 -14.59 5.85 4.10
N ASP A 118 -15.52 6.79 3.98
CA ASP A 118 -16.91 6.48 3.64
C ASP A 118 -17.06 6.14 2.14
N THR A 119 -18.28 5.87 1.70
CA THR A 119 -18.59 5.52 0.30
C THR A 119 -18.47 6.71 -0.67
N GLN A 120 -18.19 7.92 -0.17
CA GLN A 120 -17.91 9.12 -0.95
C GLN A 120 -16.41 9.50 -0.90
N TRP A 121 -15.56 8.62 -0.37
CA TRP A 121 -14.12 8.85 -0.20
C TRP A 121 -13.77 10.01 0.76
N ASN A 122 -14.65 10.33 1.71
CA ASN A 122 -14.31 11.26 2.79
C ASN A 122 -13.57 10.51 3.93
N PRO A 123 -12.45 11.03 4.46
CA PRO A 123 -11.73 10.42 5.57
C PRO A 123 -12.60 10.26 6.83
N LEU A 124 -12.45 9.11 7.49
CA LEU A 124 -13.09 8.75 8.76
C LEU A 124 -12.04 8.67 9.89
N PRO A 125 -11.59 9.81 10.46
CA PRO A 125 -10.45 9.85 11.38
C PRO A 125 -10.66 9.09 12.70
N ASP A 126 -11.90 8.91 13.16
CA ASP A 126 -12.23 8.19 14.40
C ASP A 126 -12.60 6.71 14.17
N TYR A 127 -12.45 6.19 12.95
CA TYR A 127 -12.77 4.78 12.67
C TYR A 127 -11.94 3.83 13.54
N ASN A 128 -12.60 2.85 14.17
CA ASN A 128 -12.01 1.90 15.11
C ASN A 128 -11.28 2.50 16.34
N LYS A 129 -11.59 3.73 16.75
CA LYS A 129 -11.02 4.33 17.97
C LYS A 129 -11.18 3.47 19.23
N ASP A 130 -12.30 2.77 19.37
CA ASP A 130 -12.57 1.84 20.47
C ASP A 130 -11.97 0.43 20.28
N ASN A 131 -11.37 0.16 19.11
CA ASN A 131 -10.64 -1.07 18.79
C ASN A 131 -9.32 -0.78 18.05
N PRO A 132 -8.39 -0.04 18.69
CA PRO A 132 -7.27 0.58 18.00
C PRO A 132 -6.23 -0.42 17.46
N ALA A 133 -6.21 -1.65 17.97
CA ALA A 133 -5.28 -2.71 17.56
C ALA A 133 -5.91 -3.71 16.55
N HIS A 134 -6.98 -3.33 15.86
CA HIS A 134 -7.59 -4.18 14.83
C HIS A 134 -6.57 -4.50 13.72
N ARG A 135 -6.32 -5.79 13.47
CA ARG A 135 -5.20 -6.28 12.64
C ARG A 135 -5.10 -5.72 11.22
N PHE A 136 -6.23 -5.35 10.61
CA PHE A 136 -6.29 -4.87 9.22
C PHE A 136 -6.81 -3.45 9.07
N ARG A 137 -7.37 -2.86 10.14
CA ARG A 137 -8.07 -1.57 10.13
C ARG A 137 -7.86 -0.85 11.45
N ALA A 138 -6.61 -0.66 11.81
CA ALA A 138 -6.21 -0.11 13.10
C ALA A 138 -6.56 1.38 13.19
N PHE A 139 -6.85 1.91 14.39
CA PHE A 139 -7.14 3.33 14.54
C PHE A 139 -5.91 4.20 14.21
N GLY A 140 -6.16 5.36 13.62
CA GLY A 140 -5.13 6.34 13.28
C GLY A 140 -4.43 5.97 12.00
N GLY A 141 -3.11 6.14 11.96
CA GLY A 141 -2.28 5.73 10.84
C GLY A 141 -1.33 4.59 11.21
N THR A 142 -1.06 3.73 10.23
CA THR A 142 -0.12 2.60 10.33
C THR A 142 1.18 2.94 9.60
N PRO A 143 2.26 3.39 10.28
CA PRO A 143 3.47 3.91 9.63
C PRO A 143 4.19 2.92 8.73
N GLY A 144 4.00 1.63 8.94
CA GLY A 144 4.46 0.59 8.02
C GLY A 144 3.82 0.68 6.64
N HIS A 145 2.51 0.97 6.55
CA HIS A 145 1.85 1.13 5.26
C HIS A 145 2.30 2.42 4.56
N TRP A 146 2.61 3.48 5.33
CA TRP A 146 3.09 4.73 4.75
C TRP A 146 4.39 4.50 3.97
N ILE A 147 5.34 3.78 4.58
CA ILE A 147 6.62 3.51 3.94
C ILE A 147 6.46 2.53 2.78
N GLU A 148 5.59 1.52 2.90
CA GLU A 148 5.24 0.58 1.82
C GLU A 148 4.67 1.30 0.58
N TRP A 149 3.75 2.25 0.77
CA TRP A 149 3.27 3.13 -0.29
C TRP A 149 4.42 3.84 -1.01
N GLY A 150 5.41 4.32 -0.26
CA GLY A 150 6.61 4.94 -0.82
C GLY A 150 7.34 4.00 -1.79
N ARG A 151 7.53 2.73 -1.44
CA ARG A 151 8.14 1.73 -2.34
C ARG A 151 7.29 1.47 -3.58
N LEU A 152 5.97 1.29 -3.42
CA LEU A 152 5.06 1.05 -4.55
C LEU A 152 5.03 2.23 -5.54
N MET A 153 5.07 3.47 -5.05
CA MET A 153 5.16 4.66 -5.90
C MET A 153 6.46 4.74 -6.69
N LEU A 154 7.57 4.26 -6.12
CA LEU A 154 8.84 4.16 -6.83
C LEU A 154 8.85 3.03 -7.88
N HIS A 155 8.07 1.97 -7.67
CA HIS A 155 7.82 0.98 -8.72
C HIS A 155 6.99 1.56 -9.87
N ILE A 156 5.96 2.36 -9.57
CA ILE A 156 5.22 3.13 -10.60
C ILE A 156 6.17 4.05 -11.38
N HIS A 157 7.04 4.79 -10.67
CA HIS A 157 8.04 5.66 -11.28
C HIS A 157 8.94 4.88 -12.25
N ALA A 158 9.53 3.78 -11.81
CA ALA A 158 10.40 2.96 -12.64
C ALA A 158 9.67 2.32 -13.84
N ALA A 159 8.39 1.92 -13.68
CA ALA A 159 7.59 1.38 -14.77
C ALA A 159 7.33 2.42 -15.88
N LEU A 160 7.17 3.71 -15.52
CA LEU A 160 7.07 4.80 -16.50
C LEU A 160 8.41 5.04 -17.21
N GLU A 161 9.53 5.08 -16.48
CA GLU A 161 10.86 5.23 -17.07
C GLU A 161 11.22 4.09 -18.03
N ALA A 162 10.87 2.85 -17.68
CA ALA A 162 11.11 1.67 -18.51
C ALA A 162 10.42 1.75 -19.89
N ARG A 163 9.43 2.64 -20.03
CA ARG A 163 8.73 2.94 -21.28
C ARG A 163 9.19 4.23 -21.96
N CYS A 164 10.27 4.84 -21.46
CA CYS A 164 10.74 6.16 -21.88
C CYS A 164 9.69 7.28 -21.67
N GLU A 165 8.78 7.11 -20.70
CA GLU A 165 7.84 8.16 -20.30
C GLU A 165 8.42 8.90 -19.09
N GLN A 166 8.28 10.23 -19.04
CA GLN A 166 8.75 11.02 -17.90
C GLN A 166 7.81 10.81 -16.70
N PRO A 167 8.26 10.23 -15.58
CA PRO A 167 7.40 10.07 -14.41
C PRO A 167 7.05 11.45 -13.83
N PRO A 168 5.81 11.64 -13.34
CA PRO A 168 5.48 12.87 -12.65
C PRO A 168 6.27 12.99 -11.34
N ALA A 169 6.80 14.18 -11.06
CA ALA A 169 7.72 14.43 -9.94
C ALA A 169 7.13 14.03 -8.57
N TRP A 170 5.81 14.13 -8.40
CA TRP A 170 5.13 13.83 -7.15
C TRP A 170 5.34 12.39 -6.69
N LEU A 171 5.57 11.42 -7.59
CA LEU A 171 5.84 10.04 -7.20
C LEU A 171 7.08 9.94 -6.30
N LEU A 172 8.17 10.61 -6.68
CA LEU A 172 9.40 10.62 -5.89
C LEU A 172 9.29 11.56 -4.68
N GLU A 173 8.68 12.73 -4.83
CA GLU A 173 8.50 13.68 -3.73
C GLU A 173 7.68 13.07 -2.59
N ASP A 174 6.57 12.41 -2.92
CA ASP A 174 5.68 11.84 -1.94
C ASP A 174 6.24 10.56 -1.34
N ALA A 175 6.98 9.74 -2.11
CA ALA A 175 7.72 8.60 -1.55
C ALA A 175 8.76 9.04 -0.50
N LYS A 176 9.48 10.14 -0.75
CA LYS A 176 10.38 10.75 0.25
C LYS A 176 9.61 11.28 1.45
N GLY A 177 8.47 11.92 1.22
CA GLY A 177 7.58 12.44 2.25
C GLY A 177 7.08 11.36 3.22
N LEU A 178 6.59 10.25 2.67
CA LEU A 178 6.14 9.08 3.41
C LEU A 178 7.27 8.46 4.24
N PHE A 179 8.44 8.22 3.64
CA PHE A 179 9.61 7.69 4.35
C PHE A 179 9.99 8.58 5.55
N ASN A 180 10.09 9.89 5.32
CA ASN A 180 10.43 10.85 6.37
C ASN A 180 9.35 10.93 7.46
N ALA A 181 8.07 10.80 7.12
CA ALA A 181 6.99 10.79 8.08
C ALA A 181 6.99 9.52 8.95
N THR A 182 7.27 8.35 8.37
CA THR A 182 7.44 7.10 9.12
C THR A 182 8.59 7.21 10.11
N VAL A 183 9.75 7.75 9.69
CA VAL A 183 10.87 7.99 10.61
C VAL A 183 10.50 8.99 11.70
N ARG A 184 9.85 10.11 11.34
CA ARG A 184 9.46 11.18 12.27
C ARG A 184 8.54 10.70 13.38
N ASP A 185 7.47 9.98 13.03
CA ASP A 185 6.39 9.66 13.97
C ASP A 185 6.57 8.30 14.64
N ALA A 186 7.31 7.37 14.01
CA ALA A 186 7.23 5.96 14.37
C ALA A 186 8.56 5.27 14.67
N TRP A 187 9.71 5.84 14.28
CA TRP A 187 11.01 5.26 14.60
C TRP A 187 11.49 5.65 16.00
N ALA A 188 11.68 4.64 16.85
CA ALA A 188 12.13 4.80 18.24
C ALA A 188 11.44 5.92 19.07
N PRO A 189 10.11 6.14 18.94
CA PRO A 189 9.44 7.32 19.50
C PRO A 189 9.27 7.25 21.03
N ASP A 190 9.62 6.11 21.62
CA ASP A 190 9.31 5.76 23.00
C ASP A 190 10.53 5.27 23.79
N GLY A 191 11.74 5.57 23.27
CA GLY A 191 13.02 5.28 23.90
C GLY A 191 13.61 3.91 23.58
N ALA A 192 12.96 3.09 22.74
CA ALA A 192 13.48 1.82 22.26
C ALA A 192 13.43 1.74 20.72
N ASP A 193 14.45 1.13 20.12
CA ASP A 193 14.54 1.01 18.66
C ASP A 193 13.34 0.27 18.03
N GLY A 194 13.14 0.53 16.74
CA GLY A 194 12.07 -0.09 15.94
C GLY A 194 10.87 0.82 15.68
N ILE A 195 10.01 0.35 14.78
CA ILE A 195 8.83 1.08 14.30
C ILE A 195 7.60 0.65 15.09
N VAL A 196 6.90 1.59 15.74
CA VAL A 196 5.62 1.32 16.41
C VAL A 196 4.53 0.98 15.39
N TYR A 197 3.54 0.18 15.79
CA TYR A 197 2.52 -0.31 14.87
C TYR A 197 1.56 0.79 14.39
N THR A 198 1.07 1.65 15.30
CA THR A 198 0.17 2.75 14.93
C THR A 198 0.45 4.05 15.68
N VAL A 199 0.02 5.16 15.08
CA VAL A 199 0.06 6.50 15.65
C VAL A 199 -1.29 7.22 15.46
N ASP A 200 -1.59 8.19 16.31
CA ASP A 200 -2.75 9.08 16.12
C ASP A 200 -2.45 10.16 15.05
N TRP A 201 -3.44 11.03 14.79
CA TRP A 201 -3.31 12.09 13.77
C TRP A 201 -2.36 13.22 14.17
N GLU A 202 -1.85 13.23 15.39
CA GLU A 202 -0.81 14.15 15.87
C GLU A 202 0.58 13.50 15.76
N GLY A 203 0.67 12.21 15.44
CA GLY A 203 1.89 11.43 15.33
C GLY A 203 2.32 10.76 16.63
N LYS A 204 1.44 10.69 17.64
CA LYS A 204 1.77 10.02 18.92
C LYS A 204 1.51 8.51 18.81
N PRO A 205 2.42 7.65 19.29
CA PRO A 205 2.20 6.20 19.31
C PRO A 205 0.93 5.78 20.05
N VAL A 206 0.12 4.92 19.42
CA VAL A 206 -1.08 4.30 20.02
C VAL A 206 -0.80 2.83 20.34
N VAL A 207 -0.50 2.02 19.33
CA VAL A 207 -0.08 0.62 19.49
C VAL A 207 1.43 0.55 19.30
N ARG A 208 2.17 0.24 20.38
CA ARG A 208 3.64 0.39 20.46
C ARG A 208 4.40 -0.88 20.10
N GLU A 209 3.71 -1.98 19.89
CA GLU A 209 4.28 -3.26 19.50
C GLU A 209 5.08 -3.12 18.19
N ARG A 210 6.26 -3.74 18.14
CA ARG A 210 7.09 -3.82 16.94
C ARG A 210 6.66 -5.04 16.15
N VAL A 211 5.64 -4.87 15.32
CA VAL A 211 5.29 -5.89 14.33
C VAL A 211 6.45 -6.02 13.34
N ARG A 212 6.66 -7.21 12.78
CA ARG A 212 7.81 -7.48 11.91
C ARG A 212 7.76 -6.76 10.56
N TRP A 213 6.59 -6.71 9.91
CA TRP A 213 6.50 -6.24 8.53
C TRP A 213 6.82 -4.74 8.35
N PRO A 214 6.52 -3.80 9.28
CA PRO A 214 6.86 -2.39 9.09
C PRO A 214 8.36 -2.12 8.90
N ILE A 215 9.24 -2.81 9.65
CA ILE A 215 10.69 -2.62 9.49
C ILE A 215 11.20 -3.27 8.18
N VAL A 216 10.59 -4.37 7.76
CA VAL A 216 10.89 -5.02 6.47
C VAL A 216 10.54 -4.08 5.32
N GLU A 217 9.36 -3.44 5.39
CA GLU A 217 8.94 -2.45 4.39
C GLU A 217 9.79 -1.19 4.39
N ALA A 218 10.23 -0.74 5.58
CA ALA A 218 11.15 0.37 5.69
C ALA A 218 12.49 0.09 4.99
N MET A 219 13.03 -1.13 5.14
CA MET A 219 14.25 -1.55 4.45
C MET A 219 14.04 -1.60 2.92
N GLY A 220 12.93 -2.17 2.45
CA GLY A 220 12.61 -2.22 1.01
C GLY A 220 12.50 -0.82 0.40
N THR A 221 11.86 0.11 1.12
CA THR A 221 11.69 1.50 0.68
C THR A 221 12.99 2.28 0.71
N ALA A 222 13.82 2.08 1.74
CA ALA A 222 15.16 2.66 1.81
C ALA A 222 16.01 2.24 0.59
N TYR A 223 15.97 0.96 0.21
CA TYR A 223 16.64 0.48 -1.01
C TYR A 223 16.09 1.15 -2.28
N ALA A 224 14.76 1.24 -2.43
CA ALA A 224 14.15 1.88 -3.59
C ALA A 224 14.52 3.38 -3.69
N LEU A 225 14.48 4.12 -2.58
CA LEU A 225 14.89 5.51 -2.52
C LEU A 225 16.39 5.69 -2.81
N TYR A 226 17.26 4.83 -2.27
CA TYR A 226 18.68 4.84 -2.59
C TYR A 226 18.91 4.63 -4.09
N THR A 227 18.21 3.67 -4.70
CA THR A 227 18.32 3.34 -6.12
C THR A 227 17.96 4.52 -7.01
N VAL A 228 16.87 5.23 -6.70
CA VAL A 228 16.38 6.35 -7.52
C VAL A 228 17.17 7.64 -7.27
N THR A 229 17.69 7.85 -6.06
CA THR A 229 18.30 9.15 -5.67
C THR A 229 19.83 9.14 -5.58
N GLY A 230 20.45 7.97 -5.36
CA GLY A 230 21.87 7.86 -5.02
C GLY A 230 22.24 8.39 -3.62
N ASP A 231 21.26 8.79 -2.80
CA ASP A 231 21.52 9.41 -1.50
C ASP A 231 21.82 8.36 -0.42
N ARG A 232 23.04 8.40 0.10
CA ARG A 232 23.57 7.44 1.08
C ARG A 232 22.83 7.45 2.42
N GLN A 233 22.02 8.47 2.72
CA GLN A 233 21.18 8.45 3.92
C GLN A 233 20.25 7.23 3.93
N TYR A 234 19.72 6.84 2.77
CA TYR A 234 18.82 5.68 2.68
C TYR A 234 19.57 4.35 2.81
N GLU A 235 20.79 4.25 2.29
CA GLU A 235 21.68 3.10 2.54
C GLU A 235 21.96 2.94 4.04
N THR A 236 22.20 4.05 4.75
CA THR A 236 22.44 4.05 6.20
C THR A 236 21.20 3.56 6.96
N TRP A 237 20.00 4.03 6.59
CA TRP A 237 18.74 3.54 7.14
C TRP A 237 18.51 2.04 6.88
N TYR A 238 18.84 1.56 5.67
CA TYR A 238 18.76 0.15 5.33
C TYR A 238 19.64 -0.73 6.25
N GLN A 239 20.91 -0.31 6.46
CA GLN A 239 21.85 -1.03 7.33
C GLN A 239 21.39 -1.02 8.81
N HIS A 240 20.89 0.12 9.28
CA HIS A 240 20.38 0.26 10.63
C HIS A 240 19.11 -0.58 10.87
N GLY A 241 18.17 -0.55 9.90
CA GLY A 241 16.95 -1.37 9.93
C GLY A 241 17.28 -2.87 9.92
N GLY A 242 18.23 -3.30 9.08
CA GLY A 242 18.70 -4.69 9.06
C GLY A 242 19.32 -5.15 10.38
N SER A 243 20.10 -4.28 11.03
CA SER A 243 20.68 -4.57 12.36
C SER A 243 19.58 -4.71 13.42
N THR A 244 18.57 -3.84 13.38
CA THR A 244 17.44 -3.88 14.31
C THR A 244 16.59 -5.13 14.11
N ALA A 245 16.26 -5.49 12.87
CA ALA A 245 15.46 -6.67 12.54
C ALA A 245 16.12 -8.00 12.95
N LEU A 246 17.46 -8.04 13.04
CA LEU A 246 18.20 -9.21 13.51
C LEU A 246 18.28 -9.30 15.05
N SER A 247 17.99 -8.21 15.75
CA SER A 247 18.10 -8.11 17.22
C SER A 247 16.78 -8.35 17.97
N THR A 248 15.66 -8.36 17.25
CA THR A 248 14.29 -8.58 17.75
C THR A 248 13.79 -9.98 17.41
#